data_AF-A0A1I1DJ93-F1
#
_entry.id   AF-A0A1I1DJ93-F1
#
_cell.length_a   1.000
_cell.length_b   1.000
_cell.length_c   1.000
_cell.angle_alpha   90.00
_cell.angle_beta   90.00
_cell.angle_gamma   90.00
#
_symmetry.space_group_name_H-M   'P 1'
#
loop_
_entity.id
_entity.type
_entity.pdbx_description
1 polymer ?
#
loop_
_entity_poly.entity_id
_entity_poly.type
_entity_poly.pdbx_seq_one_letter_code
_entity_poly.pdbx_strand_id
1 'polypeptide(L)' 'MTAHQGHRYQLGIVDVLALSSGPRPRVARIDLTQPWPLGRPFHVNAEQLKLQPMRYFGGEVRS' A
#
# COMPACT_ATOMS: atom_id res chain seq x y z
N MET A 1 6.01 -12.04 -6.93
CA MET A 1 6.11 -11.20 -5.71
C MET A 1 4.82 -11.35 -4.89
N THR A 2 4.89 -11.22 -3.56
CA THR A 2 3.69 -11.23 -2.68
C THR A 2 3.59 -9.89 -1.97
N ALA A 3 2.42 -9.27 -1.98
CA ALA A 3 2.17 -8.07 -1.18
C ALA A 3 1.80 -8.46 0.26
N HIS A 4 2.17 -7.60 1.20
CA HIS A 4 1.92 -7.76 2.63
C HIS A 4 0.92 -6.71 3.07
N GLN A 5 -0.14 -7.15 3.76
CA GLN A 5 -1.11 -6.26 4.37
C GLN A 5 -0.44 -5.22 5.29
N GLY A 6 -1.01 -4.03 5.34
CA GLY A 6 -0.53 -2.92 6.17
C GLY A 6 0.69 -2.20 5.64
N HIS A 7 1.29 -2.68 4.55
CA HIS A 7 2.44 -2.04 3.91
C HIS A 7 2.00 -1.04 2.85
N ARG A 8 2.76 0.04 2.70
CA ARG A 8 2.62 1.02 1.62
C ARG A 8 3.40 0.54 0.39
N TYR A 9 2.77 0.70 -0.76
CA TYR A 9 3.36 0.41 -2.05
C TYR A 9 3.13 1.59 -2.98
N GLN A 10 3.94 1.66 -4.03
CA GLN A 10 3.72 2.53 -5.17
C GLN A 10 3.15 1.70 -6.32
N LEU A 11 2.05 2.18 -6.91
CA LEU A 11 1.42 1.63 -8.10
C LEU A 11 1.51 2.68 -9.21
N GLY A 12 2.45 2.51 -10.13
CA GLY A 12 2.77 3.56 -11.10
C GLY A 12 3.28 4.83 -10.39
N ILE A 13 2.49 5.91 -10.40
CA ILE A 13 2.83 7.18 -9.73
C ILE A 13 2.07 7.43 -8.42
N VAL A 14 1.16 6.53 -8.02
CA VAL A 14 0.33 6.72 -6.84
C VAL A 14 0.77 5.82 -5.70
N ASP A 15 0.73 6.36 -4.48
CA ASP A 15 0.88 5.55 -3.26
C ASP A 15 -0.43 4.82 -2.95
N VAL A 16 -0.30 3.55 -2.56
CA VAL A 16 -1.40 2.69 -2.13
C VAL A 16 -1.04 1.97 -0.84
N LEU A 17 -2.04 1.68 -0.03
CA LEU A 17 -1.93 0.83 1.16
C LEU A 17 -2.52 -0.56 0.84
N ALA A 18 -1.78 -1.62 1.13
CA ALA A 18 -2.30 -2.98 1.01
C ALA A 18 -3.24 -3.30 2.18
N LEU A 19 -4.50 -3.62 1.86
CA LEU A 19 -5.54 -4.00 2.82
C LEU A 19 -5.62 -5.52 3.01
N SER A 20 -5.00 -6.30 2.13
CA SER A 20 -4.84 -7.75 2.27
C SER A 20 -3.48 -8.19 1.73
N SER A 21 -3.00 -9.34 2.18
CA SER A 21 -1.79 -9.98 1.63
C SER A 21 -2.12 -10.85 0.41
N GLY A 22 -1.12 -11.13 -0.43
CA GLY A 22 -1.23 -12.11 -1.52
C GLY A 22 -0.71 -11.64 -2.88
N PRO A 23 -0.86 -12.47 -3.93
CA PRO A 23 -0.45 -12.15 -5.29
C PRO A 23 -1.40 -11.17 -6.00
N ARG A 24 -2.66 -11.07 -5.53
CA ARG A 24 -3.67 -10.10 -6.00
C ARG A 24 -4.27 -9.34 -4.83
N PRO A 25 -3.50 -8.51 -4.12
CA PRO A 25 -3.97 -7.84 -2.92
C PRO A 25 -5.09 -6.85 -3.23
N ARG A 26 -5.97 -6.67 -2.25
CA ARG A 26 -6.87 -5.52 -2.19
C ARG A 26 -6.06 -4.32 -1.67
N VAL A 27 -6.08 -3.22 -2.39
CA VAL A 27 -5.34 -1.99 -2.06
C VAL A 27 -6.28 -0.79 -2.03
N ALA A 28 -5.89 0.28 -1.33
CA ALA A 28 -6.55 1.57 -1.38
C ALA A 28 -5.53 2.67 -1.71
N ARG A 29 -5.88 3.62 -2.57
CA ARG A 29 -5.04 4.80 -2.82
C ARG A 29 -4.93 5.65 -1.55
N ILE A 30 -3.73 6.15 -1.31
CA ILE A 30 -3.44 7.10 -0.24
C ILE A 30 -3.51 8.51 -0.86
N ASP A 31 -4.44 9.32 -0.36
CA ASP A 31 -4.59 10.73 -0.70
C ASP A 31 -4.55 11.56 0.59
N LEU A 32 -3.36 12.10 0.89
CA LEU A 32 -3.12 12.88 2.12
C LEU A 32 -3.81 14.25 2.12
N THR A 33 -4.47 14.64 1.01
CA THR A 33 -5.25 15.88 0.95
C THR A 33 -6.65 15.75 1.54
N GLN A 34 -7.11 14.52 1.78
CA GLN A 34 -8.44 14.23 2.33
C GLN A 34 -8.37 14.01 3.85
N PRO A 35 -9.41 14.40 4.62
CA PRO A 35 -9.52 14.07 6.04
C PRO A 35 -9.46 12.56 6.31
N TRP A 36 -9.99 11.77 5.36
CA TRP A 36 -9.94 10.32 5.36
C TRP A 36 -9.10 9.86 4.16
N PRO A 37 -7.79 9.62 4.35
CA PRO A 37 -6.84 9.56 3.24
C PRO A 37 -6.90 8.25 2.44
N LEU A 38 -7.78 7.32 2.78
CA LEU A 38 -7.92 6.04 2.09
C LEU A 38 -9.13 6.05 1.16
N GLY A 39 -8.85 5.99 -0.14
CA GLY A 39 -9.90 5.91 -1.17
C GLY A 39 -10.59 4.54 -1.25
N ARG A 40 -11.53 4.40 -2.21
CA ARG A 40 -12.25 3.14 -2.43
C ARG A 40 -11.27 2.00 -2.77
N PRO A 41 -11.36 0.84 -2.09
CA PRO A 41 -10.46 -0.27 -2.36
C PRO A 41 -10.70 -0.97 -3.71
N PHE A 42 -9.62 -1.49 -4.30
CA PHE A 42 -9.62 -2.25 -5.56
C PHE A 42 -8.52 -3.33 -5.54
N HIS A 43 -8.58 -4.31 -6.47
CA HIS A 43 -7.57 -5.36 -6.59
C HIS A 43 -6.52 -5.01 -7.63
N VAL A 44 -5.27 -5.39 -7.39
CA VAL A 44 -4.14 -5.23 -8.31
C VAL A 44 -3.27 -6.47 -8.30
N ASN A 45 -2.42 -6.67 -9.30
CA ASN A 45 -1.41 -7.72 -9.23
C ASN A 45 -0.21 -7.23 -8.42
N ALA A 46 0.28 -8.04 -7.48
CA ALA A 46 1.37 -7.66 -6.58
C ALA A 46 2.67 -7.31 -7.30
N GLU A 47 2.89 -7.85 -8.50
CA GLU A 47 4.05 -7.54 -9.35
C GLU A 47 4.08 -6.10 -9.87
N GLN A 48 2.93 -5.42 -9.84
CA GLN A 48 2.83 -4.01 -10.21
C GLN A 48 3.15 -3.07 -9.04
N LEU A 49 3.35 -3.62 -7.85
CA LEU A 49 3.57 -2.87 -6.62
C LEU A 49 5.05 -2.79 -6.29
N LYS A 50 5.54 -1.58 -6.05
CA LYS A 50 6.87 -1.34 -5.51
C LYS A 50 6.79 -1.01 -4.03
N LEU A 51 7.42 -1.82 -3.17
CA LEU A 51 7.40 -1.59 -1.73
C LEU A 51 7.98 -0.20 -1.42
N GLN A 52 7.30 0.55 -0.55
CA GLN A 52 7.71 1.88 -0.11
C GLN A 52 8.05 1.84 1.38
N PRO A 53 9.08 2.58 1.81
CA PRO A 53 9.42 2.68 3.20
C PRO A 53 8.23 3.25 4.00
N MET A 54 7.93 2.60 5.12
CA MET A 54 6.98 3.07 6.12
C MET A 54 7.65 3.08 7.49
N ARG A 55 7.41 4.15 8.25
CA ARG A 55 7.69 4.15 9.69
C ARG A 55 6.57 3.40 10.39
N TYR A 56 6.91 2.29 11.02
CA TYR A 56 6.00 1.59 11.91
C TYR A 56 5.99 2.25 13.28
N PHE A 57 4.91 2.02 14.04
CA PHE A 57 4.88 2.37 15.46
C PHE A 57 6.05 1.68 16.17
N GLY A 58 6.92 2.48 16.80
CA GLY A 58 8.20 2.01 17.37
C GLY A 58 9.46 2.48 16.63
N GLY A 59 9.32 3.16 15.49
CA GLY A 59 10.45 3.80 14.78
C GLY A 59 11.15 2.92 13.74
N GLU A 60 10.79 1.64 13.62
CA GLU A 60 11.31 0.77 12.56
C GLU A 60 10.87 1.26 11.17
N VAL A 61 11.82 1.34 10.24
CA VAL A 61 11.54 1.57 8.81
C VAL A 61 11.77 0.26 8.08
N ARG A 62 10.73 -0.27 7.41
CA ARG A 62 10.87 -1.42 6.50
C ARG A 62 10.62 -0.98 5.07
N SER A 63 11.51 -1.39 4.17
CA SER A 63 11.55 -1.06 2.73
C SER A 63 11.50 -2.30 1.87
#